data_AF-A0A7T4TYA7-F1
#
_entry.id   AF-A0A7T4TYA7-F1
#
_cell.length_a   1.000
_cell.length_b   1.000
_cell.length_c   1.000
_cell.angle_alpha   90.00
_cell.angle_beta   90.00
_cell.angle_gamma   90.00
#
_symmetry.space_group_name_H-M   'P 1'
#
loop_
_entity.id
_entity.type
_entity.pdbx_description
1 polymer ?
#
loop_
_entity_poly.entity_id
_entity_poly.type
_entity_poly.pdbx_seq_one_letter_code
_entity_poly.pdbx_strand_id
1 'polypeptide(L)'
;MTIARALAYRPLSDTLGEVETPPWRERLRAEDELLEQLDARVEQARRRRAEALKEGAAELGSVYALAKQLGLSWTAVAHAIKKYTTA
;
A
#
# COMPACT_ATOMS: atom_id res chain seq x y z
N MET A 1 5.37 -12.80 -70.35
CA MET A 1 6.13 -12.76 -69.07
C MET A 1 5.37 -11.80 -68.16
N THR A 2 4.60 -12.35 -67.22
CA THR A 2 3.51 -11.66 -66.51
C THR A 2 4.05 -10.86 -65.33
N ILE A 3 3.74 -9.56 -65.30
CA ILE A 3 4.08 -8.65 -64.20
C ILE A 3 3.06 -8.88 -63.09
N ALA A 4 3.46 -9.58 -62.02
CA ALA A 4 2.64 -9.71 -60.82
C ALA A 4 2.78 -8.42 -59.97
N ARG A 5 1.87 -7.48 -60.21
CA ARG A 5 1.60 -6.34 -59.34
C ARG A 5 0.99 -6.89 -58.04
N ALA A 6 1.81 -7.10 -57.02
CA ALA A 6 1.33 -7.39 -55.68
C ALA A 6 0.62 -6.13 -55.14
N LEU A 7 -0.71 -6.21 -55.14
CA LEU A 7 -1.59 -5.23 -54.52
C LEU A 7 -1.20 -5.10 -53.04
N ALA A 8 -0.98 -3.86 -52.61
CA ALA A 8 -0.82 -3.52 -51.21
C ALA A 8 -2.06 -3.98 -50.42
N TYR A 9 -2.00 -5.18 -49.84
CA TYR A 9 -2.89 -5.54 -48.76
C TYR A 9 -2.34 -4.93 -47.48
N ARG A 10 -2.72 -3.67 -47.24
CA ARG A 10 -2.63 -3.08 -45.90
C ARG A 10 -3.96 -3.43 -45.22
N PRO A 11 -4.01 -4.41 -44.29
CA PRO A 11 -5.16 -4.50 -43.43
C PRO A 11 -5.17 -3.23 -42.56
N LEU A 12 -6.14 -2.37 -42.85
CA LEU A 12 -6.41 -1.15 -42.11
C LEU A 12 -7.24 -1.52 -40.87
N SER A 13 -6.72 -1.16 -39.70
CA SER A 13 -7.39 -0.98 -38.39
C SER A 13 -8.16 -2.17 -37.79
N ASP A 14 -7.58 -2.81 -36.77
CA ASP A 14 -8.15 -2.92 -35.41
C ASP A 14 -7.44 -4.05 -34.64
N THR A 15 -6.34 -3.73 -33.99
CA THR A 15 -6.09 -4.34 -32.68
C THR A 15 -5.82 -3.17 -31.75
N LEU A 16 -6.86 -2.75 -31.03
CA LEU A 16 -6.64 -2.26 -29.66
C LEU A 16 -5.65 -3.25 -29.07
N GLY A 17 -4.41 -2.81 -28.81
CA GLY A 17 -3.37 -3.69 -28.31
C GLY A 17 -3.96 -4.45 -27.16
N GLU A 18 -4.25 -5.74 -27.39
CA GLU A 18 -4.80 -6.62 -26.38
C GLU A 18 -3.73 -6.59 -25.31
N VAL A 19 -4.00 -5.87 -24.22
CA VAL A 19 -3.07 -5.79 -23.09
C VAL A 19 -3.06 -7.21 -22.57
N GLU A 20 -2.15 -8.03 -23.08
CA GLU A 20 -1.99 -9.41 -22.65
C GLU A 20 -1.89 -9.35 -21.14
N THR A 21 -2.96 -9.76 -20.48
CA THR A 21 -3.03 -9.66 -19.04
C THR A 21 -1.94 -10.58 -18.53
N PRO A 22 -0.99 -10.08 -17.71
CA PRO A 22 0.10 -10.90 -17.25
C PRO A 22 -0.44 -12.19 -16.63
N PRO A 23 0.21 -13.34 -16.86
CA PRO A 23 -0.17 -14.60 -16.23
C PRO A 23 -0.44 -14.37 -14.75
N TRP A 24 -1.45 -15.05 -14.19
CA TRP A 24 -1.87 -14.78 -12.80
C TRP A 24 -0.73 -14.88 -11.77
N ARG A 25 0.31 -15.69 -12.06
CA ARG A 25 1.52 -15.81 -11.24
C ARG A 25 2.36 -14.53 -11.21
N GLU A 26 2.42 -13.78 -12.30
CA GLU A 26 3.13 -12.49 -12.35
C GLU A 26 2.34 -11.41 -11.61
N ARG A 27 1.02 -11.39 -11.79
CA ARG A 27 0.14 -10.49 -11.01
C ARG A 27 0.28 -10.75 -9.52
N LEU A 28 0.27 -12.01 -9.09
CA LEU A 28 0.45 -12.36 -7.67
C LEU A 28 1.81 -11.89 -7.14
N ARG A 29 2.91 -12.14 -7.87
CA ARG A 29 4.24 -11.66 -7.47
C ARG A 29 4.32 -10.14 -7.33
N ALA A 30 3.68 -9.40 -8.24
CA ALA A 30 3.64 -7.94 -8.18
C ALA A 30 2.86 -7.43 -6.96
N GLU A 31 1.73 -8.06 -6.62
CA GLU A 31 0.96 -7.72 -5.42
C GLU A 31 1.72 -8.06 -4.13
N ASP A 32 2.41 -9.21 -4.09
CA ASP A 32 3.25 -9.58 -2.94
C ASP A 32 4.36 -8.54 -2.71
N GLU A 33 5.06 -8.13 -3.77
CA GLU A 33 6.10 -7.09 -3.68
C GLU A 33 5.52 -5.73 -3.25
N LEU A 34 4.31 -5.39 -3.68
CA LEU A 34 3.64 -4.18 -3.24
C LEU A 34 3.26 -4.25 -1.75
N LEU A 35 2.72 -5.39 -1.30
CA LEU A 35 2.36 -5.60 0.11
C LEU A 35 3.59 -5.50 1.01
N GLU A 36 4.73 -6.08 0.62
CA GLU A 36 5.99 -5.95 1.36
C GLU A 36 6.42 -4.47 1.51
N GLN A 37 6.34 -3.70 0.42
CA GLN A 37 6.67 -2.27 0.45
C GLN A 37 5.70 -1.46 1.32
N LEU A 38 4.40 -1.78 1.24
CA LEU A 38 3.38 -1.12 2.04
C LEU A 38 3.53 -1.45 3.52
N ASP A 39 3.85 -2.70 3.86
CA ASP A 39 4.06 -3.13 5.24
C ASP A 39 5.21 -2.37 5.90
N ALA A 40 6.32 -2.18 5.18
CA ALA A 40 7.43 -1.35 5.68
C ALA A 40 6.99 0.09 5.95
N ARG A 41 6.20 0.70 5.05
CA ARG A 41 5.69 2.07 5.22
C ARG A 41 4.66 2.17 6.35
N VAL A 42 3.78 1.19 6.47
CA VAL A 42 2.77 1.09 7.53
C VAL A 42 3.46 0.95 8.88
N GLU A 43 4.50 0.13 8.98
CA GLU A 43 5.27 -0.05 10.21
C GLU A 43 5.94 1.26 10.65
N GLN A 44 6.57 1.99 9.74
CA GLN A 44 7.12 3.32 10.03
C GLN A 44 6.03 4.32 10.44
N ALA A 45 4.86 4.30 9.78
CA ALA A 45 3.73 5.15 10.14
C ALA A 45 3.19 4.82 11.54
N ARG A 46 3.12 3.54 11.91
CA ARG A 46 2.72 3.09 13.26
C ARG A 46 3.68 3.61 14.32
N ARG A 47 4.99 3.61 14.06
CA ARG A 47 6.00 4.19 14.96
C ARG A 47 5.81 5.68 15.18
N ARG A 48 5.70 6.46 14.09
CA ARG A 48 5.43 7.90 14.20
C ARG A 48 4.11 8.19 14.94
N ARG A 49 3.06 7.41 14.67
CA ARG A 49 1.79 7.53 15.38
C ARG A 49 1.94 7.20 16.87
N ALA A 50 2.73 6.20 17.22
CA ALA A 50 2.94 5.81 18.61
C ALA A 50 3.71 6.88 19.41
N GLU A 51 4.69 7.55 18.80
CA GLU A 51 5.34 8.71 19.42
C GLU A 51 4.36 9.86 19.65
N ALA A 52 3.52 10.20 18.66
CA ALA A 52 2.49 11.21 18.85
C ALA A 52 1.47 10.84 19.96
N LEU A 53 1.13 9.55 20.09
CA LEU A 53 0.29 9.08 21.21
C LEU A 53 1.01 9.22 22.56
N LYS A 54 2.32 8.98 22.61
CA LYS A 54 3.12 9.14 23.82
C LYS A 54 3.22 10.61 24.24
N GLU A 55 3.44 11.51 23.29
CA GLU A 55 3.42 12.96 23.50
C GLU A 55 2.05 13.42 24.02
N GLY A 56 0.96 13.05 23.34
CA GLY A 56 -0.39 13.40 23.78
C GLY A 56 -0.76 12.82 25.15
N ALA A 57 -0.26 11.63 25.49
CA ALA A 57 -0.47 11.04 26.81
C ALA A 57 0.30 11.80 27.90
N ALA A 58 1.47 12.36 27.59
CA ALA A 58 2.22 13.23 28.48
C ALA A 58 1.52 14.58 28.67
N GLU A 59 1.01 15.19 27.58
CA GLU A 59 0.28 16.46 27.62
C GLU A 59 -1.01 16.36 28.45
N LEU A 60 -1.78 15.28 28.28
CA LEU A 60 -3.04 15.06 29.00
C LEU A 60 -2.85 14.41 30.39
N GLY A 61 -1.59 14.12 30.77
CA GLY A 61 -1.22 13.53 32.06
C GLY A 61 -1.53 12.04 32.21
N SER A 62 -2.20 11.39 31.25
CA SER A 62 -2.34 9.93 31.24
C SER A 62 -2.74 9.36 29.87
N VAL A 63 -2.34 8.11 29.62
CA VAL A 63 -2.80 7.33 28.45
C VAL A 63 -4.33 7.15 28.45
N TYR A 64 -4.94 7.04 29.63
CA TYR A 64 -6.38 6.91 29.75
C TYR A 64 -7.13 8.18 29.33
N ALA A 65 -6.66 9.36 29.75
CA ALA A 65 -7.24 10.64 29.36
C ALA A 65 -7.16 10.83 27.83
N LEU A 66 -6.01 10.53 27.23
CA LEU A 66 -5.85 10.55 25.77
C LEU A 66 -6.81 9.58 25.08
N ALA A 67 -6.88 8.33 25.54
CA ALA A 67 -7.76 7.33 24.94
C ALA A 67 -9.23 7.74 25.00
N LYS A 68 -9.67 8.33 26.11
CA LYS A 68 -11.02 8.88 26.27
C LYS A 68 -11.27 10.02 25.29
N GLN A 69 -10.33 10.94 25.12
CA GLN A 69 -10.43 12.05 24.17
C GLN A 69 -10.51 11.57 22.72
N LEU A 70 -9.74 10.54 22.36
CA LEU A 70 -9.73 9.96 21.02
C LEU A 70 -10.90 8.98 20.76
N GLY A 71 -11.70 8.64 21.77
CA GLY A 71 -12.75 7.62 21.64
C GLY A 71 -12.19 6.21 21.40
N LEU A 72 -10.98 5.93 21.88
CA LEU A 72 -10.27 4.66 21.68
C LEU A 72 -10.19 3.85 22.98
N SER A 73 -9.96 2.55 22.84
CA SER A 73 -9.60 1.71 24.00
C SER A 73 -8.25 2.13 24.56
N TRP A 74 -8.18 2.37 25.87
CA TRP A 74 -6.95 2.74 26.55
C TRP A 74 -5.86 1.65 26.43
N THR A 75 -6.26 0.37 26.43
CA THR A 75 -5.31 -0.73 26.24
C THR A 75 -4.73 -0.72 24.83
N ALA A 76 -5.53 -0.41 23.81
CA ALA A 76 -5.05 -0.30 22.44
C ALA A 76 -4.02 0.84 22.28
N VAL A 77 -4.27 1.98 22.93
CA VAL A 77 -3.31 3.11 22.96
C VAL A 77 -2.04 2.72 23.70
N ALA A 78 -2.16 2.15 24.90
CA ALA A 78 -1.01 1.71 25.70
C ALA A 78 -0.16 0.67 24.97
N HIS A 79 -0.79 -0.32 24.32
CA HIS A 79 -0.11 -1.33 23.53
C HIS A 79 0.59 -0.74 22.31
N ALA A 80 -0.05 0.21 21.61
CA ALA A 80 0.57 0.86 20.45
C ALA A 80 1.83 1.65 20.87
N ILE A 81 1.75 2.43 21.95
CA ILE A 81 2.91 3.15 22.50
C ILE A 81 4.00 2.13 22.86
N LYS A 82 3.68 1.16 23.73
CA LYS A 82 4.64 0.15 24.19
C LYS A 82 5.31 -0.60 23.04
N LYS A 83 4.54 -1.03 22.04
CA LYS A 83 5.05 -1.86 20.93
C LYS A 83 6.00 -1.08 20.02
N TYR A 84 5.74 0.20 19.79
CA TYR A 84 6.37 0.94 18.71
C TYR A 84 7.34 2.05 19.18
N THR A 85 7.38 2.37 20.48
CA THR A 85 8.31 3.35 21.06
C THR A 85 9.37 2.73 21.98
N THR A 86 9.37 1.41 22.16
CA THR A 86 10.43 0.69 22.90
C THR A 86 11.47 0.20 21.90
N ALA A 87 12.71 0.62 22.09
CA ALA A 87 13.86 0.28 21.24
C ALA A 87 14.16 -1.23 21.26
#